data_AF-A0A087TL28-F1
#
_entry.id   AF-A0A087TL28-F1
#
_cell.length_a   1.000
_cell.length_b   1.000
_cell.length_c   1.000
_cell.angle_alpha   90.00
_cell.angle_beta   90.00
_cell.angle_gamma   90.00
#
_symmetry.space_group_name_H-M   'P 1'
#
loop_
_entity.id
_entity.type
_entity.pdbx_description
1 polymer ?
#
loop_
_entity_poly.entity_id
_entity_poly.type
_entity_poly.pdbx_seq_one_letter_code
_entity_poly.pdbx_strand_id
1 'polypeptide(L)'
;MQRANSKTVGTRNKVTLYFLLLAATIMSGEQTGVSYKDLQELGVSCYPLDSCKMSRNQDRLDNYNCNCDERCAIWDTCCVDSPFLNSVGNSSRNIIPVCSKVYGKLDYVFMVGHCSQQWAGDNATEKLCLDDGEKSNDPLLIVPVTNLQTGITYENYFCSLCNEKEDSDELLFWHVLMSSESEAFSAILSPVISYSQTLQSWIITDDNENDRFAPVSLSVEVPETLRAQLRWCRPGVISDCSPLWNDDATKEKCKAYTAIILVYNNGTNMEYKNVHCAICNYQTFEDMQCSTNTFERSPMKLPKFLRIFDLNSVNTGRKQCEKPSVYDPLAKKCRVVKCIRSDYVLRNGKCVKVNA
;
A
#
# COMPACT_ATOMS: atom_id res chain seq x y z
N MET A 1 -76.75 55.25 41.66
CA MET A 1 -76.20 54.45 42.78
C MET A 1 -75.70 53.12 42.21
N GLN A 2 -74.41 52.82 42.43
CA GLN A 2 -73.76 51.50 42.67
C GLN A 2 -74.46 50.24 42.14
N ARG A 3 -73.83 49.21 41.54
CA ARG A 3 -72.43 48.71 41.48
C ARG A 3 -72.45 47.52 40.48
N ALA A 4 -71.35 47.34 39.73
CA ALA A 4 -70.56 46.11 39.49
C ALA A 4 -71.25 44.71 39.35
N ASN A 5 -70.82 43.74 38.51
CA ASN A 5 -69.48 43.38 38.03
C ASN A 5 -69.57 42.29 36.93
N SER A 6 -68.59 42.31 36.01
CA SER A 6 -67.86 41.19 35.38
C SER A 6 -68.59 40.00 34.71
N LYS A 7 -68.37 39.82 33.40
CA LYS A 7 -67.62 38.66 32.84
C LYS A 7 -67.27 38.87 31.35
N THR A 8 -66.06 38.45 31.02
CA THR A 8 -65.33 38.46 29.74
C THR A 8 -65.76 37.36 28.77
N VAL A 9 -65.36 37.50 27.48
CA VAL A 9 -65.17 36.52 26.36
C VAL A 9 -65.74 37.15 25.06
N GLY A 10 -65.07 37.22 23.91
CA GLY A 10 -63.77 36.73 23.47
C GLY A 10 -63.42 37.30 22.09
N THR A 11 -62.13 37.50 21.87
CA THR A 11 -61.47 37.91 20.62
C THR A 11 -61.17 36.67 19.75
N ARG A 12 -61.53 36.71 18.47
CA ARG A 12 -60.94 35.86 17.41
C ARG A 12 -60.17 36.76 16.46
N ASN A 13 -58.86 36.85 16.65
CA ASN A 13 -57.94 37.52 15.74
C ASN A 13 -57.24 36.51 14.83
N LYS A 14 -57.22 36.87 13.54
CA LYS A 14 -56.57 36.21 12.42
C LYS A 14 -55.04 36.36 12.56
N VAL A 15 -54.34 35.32 13.00
CA VAL A 15 -52.87 35.20 12.84
C VAL A 15 -52.53 33.74 12.59
N THR A 16 -52.81 33.24 11.39
CA THR A 16 -52.31 31.92 10.94
C THR A 16 -52.28 31.85 9.42
N LEU A 17 -51.52 32.72 8.75
CA LEU A 17 -51.26 32.55 7.32
C LEU A 17 -49.99 33.27 6.80
N TYR A 18 -48.96 33.41 7.64
CA TYR A 18 -47.66 34.01 7.25
C TYR A 18 -46.44 33.22 7.74
N PHE A 19 -46.60 31.95 8.13
CA PHE A 19 -45.49 31.09 8.57
C PHE A 19 -45.21 29.90 7.62
N LEU A 20 -45.87 29.80 6.47
CA LEU A 20 -45.72 28.68 5.52
C LEU A 20 -45.01 29.05 4.20
N LEU A 21 -44.26 30.16 4.19
CA LEU A 21 -43.44 30.58 3.03
C LEU A 21 -41.94 30.67 3.34
N LEU A 22 -41.47 30.04 4.42
CA LEU A 22 -40.07 30.06 4.86
C LEU A 22 -39.45 28.65 5.02
N ALA A 23 -40.03 27.64 4.39
CA ALA A 23 -39.54 26.25 4.48
C ALA A 23 -39.46 25.56 3.11
N ALA A 24 -38.90 26.26 2.11
CA ALA A 24 -38.58 25.66 0.82
C ALA A 24 -37.28 26.23 0.22
N THR A 25 -36.27 26.52 1.04
CA THR A 25 -34.88 26.35 0.61
C THR A 25 -34.56 24.89 0.83
N ILE A 26 -34.93 24.07 -0.15
CA ILE A 26 -34.40 22.71 -0.28
C ILE A 26 -32.89 22.88 -0.28
N MET A 27 -32.24 22.25 0.70
CA MET A 27 -30.81 22.03 0.68
C MET A 27 -30.46 21.29 -0.60
N SER A 28 -30.10 22.06 -1.63
CA SER A 28 -29.15 21.58 -2.63
C SER A 28 -27.92 21.22 -1.81
N GLY A 29 -27.72 19.93 -1.55
CA GLY A 29 -26.42 19.42 -1.14
C GLY A 29 -25.48 19.82 -2.27
N GLU A 30 -24.83 20.96 -2.09
CA GLU A 30 -23.83 21.50 -3.00
C GLU A 30 -22.81 20.37 -3.18
N GLN A 31 -22.60 19.94 -4.43
CA GLN A 31 -21.59 18.93 -4.72
C GLN A 31 -20.26 19.47 -4.20
N THR A 32 -19.84 18.97 -3.03
CA THR A 32 -18.59 19.33 -2.35
C THR A 32 -17.34 18.75 -3.06
N GLY A 33 -17.51 18.26 -4.29
CA GLY A 33 -16.45 17.64 -5.06
C GLY A 33 -15.57 18.69 -5.73
N VAL A 34 -14.26 18.57 -5.57
CA VAL A 34 -13.27 19.34 -6.33
C VAL A 34 -13.37 18.93 -7.79
N SER A 35 -13.43 19.92 -8.69
CA SER A 35 -13.37 19.70 -10.13
C SER A 35 -11.98 20.04 -10.68
N TYR A 36 -11.62 19.49 -11.83
CA TYR A 36 -10.37 19.88 -12.50
C TYR A 36 -10.34 21.38 -12.87
N LYS A 37 -11.52 21.97 -13.14
CA LYS A 37 -11.65 23.40 -13.43
C LYS A 37 -11.23 24.25 -12.22
N ASP A 38 -11.53 23.77 -11.02
CA ASP A 38 -11.16 24.45 -9.77
C ASP A 38 -9.63 24.55 -9.65
N LEU A 39 -8.89 23.50 -10.03
CA LEU A 39 -7.42 23.51 -10.03
C LEU A 39 -6.85 24.49 -11.06
N GLN A 40 -7.51 24.62 -12.22
CA GLN A 40 -7.13 25.58 -13.25
C GLN A 40 -7.37 27.02 -12.80
N GLU A 41 -8.52 27.29 -12.16
CA GLU A 41 -8.86 28.61 -11.62
C GLU A 41 -7.92 29.04 -10.49
N LEU A 42 -7.42 28.08 -9.70
CA LEU A 42 -6.40 28.31 -8.68
C LEU A 42 -4.98 28.49 -9.25
N GLY A 43 -4.76 28.20 -10.54
CA GLY A 43 -3.44 28.30 -11.17
C GLY A 43 -2.44 27.22 -10.71
N VAL A 44 -2.93 26.10 -10.20
CA VAL A 44 -2.13 25.00 -9.60
C VAL A 44 -2.24 23.68 -10.37
N SER A 45 -2.89 23.73 -11.53
CA SER A 45 -3.02 22.57 -12.41
C SER A 45 -1.66 22.13 -12.95
N CYS A 46 -1.40 20.83 -12.89
CA CYS A 46 -0.23 20.19 -13.46
C CYS A 46 -0.55 19.48 -14.77
N TYR A 47 -1.49 20.02 -15.56
CA TYR A 47 -1.88 19.42 -16.81
C TYR A 47 -0.66 19.15 -17.70
N PRO A 48 -0.49 17.93 -18.25
CA PRO A 48 -1.42 16.80 -18.22
C PRO A 48 -1.14 15.74 -17.14
N LEU A 49 -0.16 15.96 -16.26
CA LEU A 49 0.33 14.96 -15.31
C LEU A 49 -0.71 14.56 -14.25
N ASP A 50 -1.68 15.42 -13.98
CA ASP A 50 -2.73 15.27 -12.97
C ASP A 50 -4.14 15.05 -13.55
N SER A 51 -4.25 14.68 -14.84
CA SER A 51 -5.55 14.50 -15.53
C SER A 51 -5.67 13.18 -16.32
N CYS A 52 -6.85 12.56 -16.26
CA CYS A 52 -7.21 11.36 -17.02
C CYS A 52 -7.68 11.62 -18.46
N LYS A 53 -7.65 12.87 -18.92
CA LYS A 53 -8.10 13.23 -20.28
C LYS A 53 -7.10 12.84 -21.38
N MET A 54 -5.86 12.53 -21.03
CA MET A 54 -4.84 12.09 -21.98
C MET A 54 -4.69 10.57 -21.98
N SER A 55 -4.41 10.00 -23.15
CA SER A 55 -4.06 8.58 -23.28
C SER A 55 -2.71 8.33 -22.61
N ARG A 56 -2.66 7.32 -21.73
CA ARG A 56 -1.47 6.92 -20.97
C ARG A 56 -1.16 5.46 -21.26
N ASN A 57 0.11 5.14 -21.50
CA ASN A 57 0.53 3.77 -21.77
C ASN A 57 0.50 2.91 -20.48
N GLN A 58 0.76 3.51 -19.32
CA GLN A 58 0.66 2.87 -18.01
C GLN A 58 0.56 3.93 -16.91
N ASP A 59 -0.46 3.84 -16.05
CA ASP A 59 -0.58 4.73 -14.89
C ASP A 59 0.44 4.35 -13.82
N ARG A 60 1.52 5.13 -13.75
CA ARG A 60 2.51 5.01 -12.69
C ARG A 60 2.78 6.37 -12.06
N LEU A 61 2.78 6.43 -10.73
CA LEU A 61 3.03 7.67 -9.99
C LEU A 61 4.45 8.22 -10.20
N ASP A 62 5.39 7.45 -10.76
CA ASP A 62 6.70 7.93 -11.19
C ASP A 62 6.66 8.66 -12.55
N ASN A 63 5.55 8.59 -13.30
CA ASN A 63 5.41 9.29 -14.57
C ASN A 63 4.29 10.34 -14.54
N TYR A 64 3.34 10.18 -13.62
CA TYR A 64 2.16 11.03 -13.47
C TYR A 64 1.96 11.38 -12.00
N ASN A 65 1.12 12.38 -11.74
CA ASN A 65 0.84 12.87 -10.39
C ASN A 65 -0.41 12.22 -9.78
N CYS A 66 -1.00 11.24 -10.47
CA CYS A 66 -2.17 10.45 -10.06
C CYS A 66 -2.43 9.29 -11.04
N ASN A 67 -3.34 8.38 -10.69
CA ASN A 67 -3.76 7.23 -11.50
C ASN A 67 -5.21 7.39 -12.04
N CYS A 68 -5.49 6.74 -13.16
CA CYS A 68 -6.76 6.81 -13.90
C CYS A 68 -7.44 5.44 -14.10
N ASP A 69 -6.75 4.35 -13.78
CA ASP A 69 -7.33 3.01 -13.82
C ASP A 69 -8.30 2.73 -12.66
N GLU A 70 -9.12 1.69 -12.82
CA GLU A 70 -10.17 1.29 -11.87
C GLU A 70 -9.67 1.02 -10.45
N ARG A 71 -8.38 0.67 -10.30
CA ARG A 71 -7.79 0.33 -9.01
C ARG A 71 -7.28 1.56 -8.28
N CYS A 72 -7.20 2.74 -8.89
CA CYS A 72 -6.73 3.96 -8.23
C CYS A 72 -7.47 4.25 -6.93
N ALA A 73 -8.73 3.84 -6.86
CA ALA A 73 -9.61 4.06 -5.73
C ALA A 73 -9.23 3.18 -4.53
N ILE A 74 -8.67 1.98 -4.78
CA ILE A 74 -8.16 1.05 -3.76
C ILE A 74 -6.91 1.64 -3.08
N TRP A 75 -6.06 2.31 -3.86
CA TRP A 75 -4.76 2.83 -3.41
C TRP A 75 -4.80 4.30 -3.01
N ASP A 76 -5.97 4.95 -3.10
CA ASP A 76 -6.16 6.38 -2.86
C ASP A 76 -5.27 7.27 -3.74
N THR A 77 -5.13 6.89 -5.01
CA THR A 77 -4.27 7.57 -5.99
C THR A 77 -5.01 8.16 -7.18
N CYS A 78 -6.35 8.16 -7.18
CA CYS A 78 -7.14 8.64 -8.30
C CYS A 78 -6.92 10.13 -8.60
N CYS A 79 -6.83 10.47 -9.89
CA CYS A 79 -6.91 11.87 -10.34
C CYS A 79 -8.29 12.47 -10.01
N VAL A 80 -8.36 13.80 -9.89
CA VAL A 80 -9.62 14.53 -9.62
C VAL A 80 -10.69 14.30 -10.69
N ASP A 81 -10.28 14.03 -11.93
CA ASP A 81 -11.17 13.76 -13.07
C ASP A 81 -11.26 12.27 -13.43
N SER A 82 -10.79 11.39 -12.55
CA SER A 82 -10.93 9.94 -12.73
C SER A 82 -12.41 9.52 -12.62
N PRO A 83 -12.92 8.70 -13.55
CA PRO A 83 -14.27 8.15 -13.42
C PRO A 83 -14.39 7.16 -12.24
N PHE A 84 -13.25 6.71 -11.70
CA PHE A 84 -13.17 5.77 -10.59
C PHE A 84 -12.95 6.45 -9.23
N LEU A 85 -12.88 7.78 -9.16
CA LEU A 85 -12.62 8.51 -7.90
C LEU A 85 -13.57 8.07 -6.76
N ASN A 86 -14.83 7.80 -7.10
CA ASN A 86 -15.87 7.40 -6.16
C ASN A 86 -16.25 5.91 -6.28
N SER A 87 -15.44 5.08 -6.93
CA SER A 87 -15.80 3.68 -7.22
C SER A 87 -15.60 2.72 -6.04
N VAL A 88 -15.02 3.15 -4.92
CA VAL A 88 -14.80 2.27 -3.76
C VAL A 88 -16.12 1.98 -3.05
N GLY A 89 -16.70 0.81 -3.32
CA GLY A 89 -17.72 0.21 -2.46
C GLY A 89 -17.18 -0.03 -1.05
N ASN A 90 -18.06 0.02 -0.04
CA ASN A 90 -17.72 -0.15 1.38
C ASN A 90 -16.89 -1.42 1.70
N SER A 91 -16.83 -2.40 0.80
CA SER A 91 -16.11 -3.67 0.97
C SER A 91 -14.57 -3.56 0.90
N SER A 92 -13.99 -2.54 0.27
CA SER A 92 -12.52 -2.39 0.14
C SER A 92 -11.86 -1.55 1.24
N ARG A 93 -12.63 -0.98 2.17
CA ARG A 93 -12.12 -0.13 3.28
C ARG A 93 -11.34 -0.89 4.35
N ASN A 94 -11.24 -2.22 4.24
CA ASN A 94 -10.63 -3.07 5.26
C ASN A 94 -9.16 -3.41 5.00
N ILE A 95 -8.63 -3.04 3.83
CA ILE A 95 -7.23 -3.22 3.46
C ILE A 95 -6.63 -1.81 3.37
N ILE A 96 -5.61 -1.56 4.17
CA ILE A 96 -4.90 -0.27 4.18
C ILE A 96 -3.54 -0.51 3.53
N PRO A 97 -3.38 -0.23 2.24
CA PRO A 97 -2.10 -0.34 1.60
C PRO A 97 -1.17 0.80 2.01
N VAL A 98 0.10 0.49 2.19
CA VAL A 98 1.16 1.43 2.59
C VAL A 98 2.19 1.48 1.47
N CYS A 99 2.71 2.68 1.19
CA CYS A 99 3.81 2.83 0.25
C CYS A 99 5.11 2.33 0.89
N SER A 100 5.48 1.09 0.60
CA SER A 100 6.58 0.38 1.26
C SER A 100 7.79 0.25 0.34
N LYS A 101 8.97 0.34 0.95
CA LYS A 101 10.25 0.19 0.24
C LYS A 101 10.45 -1.26 -0.17
N VAL A 102 10.85 -1.50 -1.42
CA VAL A 102 11.27 -2.83 -1.84
C VAL A 102 12.62 -3.15 -1.20
N TYR A 103 12.68 -4.26 -0.45
CA TYR A 103 13.87 -4.62 0.33
C TYR A 103 15.14 -4.72 -0.54
N GLY A 104 16.19 -4.01 -0.12
CA GLY A 104 17.46 -3.94 -0.86
C GLY A 104 17.40 -3.18 -2.19
N LYS A 105 16.34 -2.42 -2.47
CA LYS A 105 16.15 -1.59 -3.67
C LYS A 105 15.82 -0.14 -3.31
N LEU A 106 15.85 0.74 -4.32
CA LEU A 106 15.41 2.14 -4.19
C LEU A 106 13.94 2.34 -4.56
N ASP A 107 13.30 1.31 -5.08
CA ASP A 107 11.91 1.38 -5.51
C ASP A 107 10.93 1.25 -4.35
N TYR A 108 9.74 1.82 -4.53
CA TYR A 108 8.63 1.77 -3.58
C TYR A 108 7.36 1.31 -4.31
N VAL A 109 6.61 0.41 -3.66
CA VAL A 109 5.32 -0.06 -4.16
C VAL A 109 4.30 -0.09 -3.02
N PHE A 110 3.03 0.02 -3.35
CA PHE A 110 1.98 -0.20 -2.38
C PHE A 110 1.95 -1.67 -1.97
N MET A 111 2.07 -1.92 -0.67
CA MET A 111 1.97 -3.24 -0.06
C MET A 111 1.02 -3.22 1.13
N VAL A 112 0.43 -4.37 1.44
CA VAL A 112 -0.38 -4.57 2.64
C VAL A 112 0.49 -5.24 3.70
N GLY A 113 0.82 -4.49 4.76
CA GLY A 113 1.69 -4.91 5.86
C GLY A 113 0.97 -5.18 7.19
N HIS A 114 -0.37 -5.14 7.20
CA HIS A 114 -1.18 -5.33 8.39
C HIS A 114 -2.34 -6.27 8.12
N CYS A 115 -2.79 -6.99 9.13
CA CYS A 115 -3.98 -7.82 9.04
C CYS A 115 -5.24 -6.97 8.99
N SER A 116 -6.26 -7.49 8.30
CA SER A 116 -7.57 -6.85 8.25
C SER A 116 -8.13 -6.70 9.66
N GLN A 117 -8.83 -5.60 9.95
CA GLN A 117 -9.52 -5.42 11.23
C GLN A 117 -10.58 -6.50 11.51
N GLN A 118 -11.01 -7.22 10.47
CA GLN A 118 -11.95 -8.33 10.57
C GLN A 118 -11.28 -9.70 10.75
N TRP A 119 -9.94 -9.74 10.84
CA TRP A 119 -9.21 -10.97 11.07
C TRP A 119 -9.53 -11.52 12.45
N ALA A 120 -10.09 -12.73 12.46
CA ALA A 120 -10.43 -13.48 13.68
C ALA A 120 -9.60 -14.78 13.82
N GLY A 121 -8.52 -14.90 13.05
CA GLY A 121 -7.64 -16.06 13.09
C GLY A 121 -6.57 -15.96 14.18
N ASP A 122 -5.48 -16.71 14.05
CA ASP A 122 -4.48 -16.83 15.11
C ASP A 122 -3.52 -15.63 15.20
N ASN A 123 -3.18 -15.27 16.44
CA ASN A 123 -2.21 -14.22 16.77
C ASN A 123 -0.79 -14.51 16.24
N ALA A 124 -0.43 -15.77 16.01
CA ALA A 124 0.89 -16.09 15.48
C ALA A 124 1.05 -15.61 14.04
N THR A 125 0.02 -15.75 13.21
CA THR A 125 -0.02 -15.24 11.83
C THR A 125 0.02 -13.72 11.80
N GLU A 126 -0.78 -13.06 12.65
CA GLU A 126 -0.78 -11.60 12.75
C GLU A 126 0.60 -11.07 13.19
N LYS A 127 1.20 -11.69 14.22
CA LYS A 127 2.54 -11.33 14.66
C LYS A 127 3.57 -11.46 13.53
N LEU A 128 3.52 -12.54 12.73
CA LEU A 128 4.45 -12.73 11.62
C LEU A 128 4.21 -11.77 10.45
N CYS A 129 2.96 -11.36 10.20
CA CYS A 129 2.67 -10.30 9.24
C CYS A 129 3.34 -8.98 9.65
N LEU A 130 3.24 -8.63 10.94
CA LEU A 130 3.77 -7.39 11.51
C LEU A 130 5.28 -7.44 11.84
N ASP A 131 5.91 -8.61 11.70
CA ASP A 131 7.29 -8.80 12.15
C ASP A 131 8.28 -8.22 11.14
N ASP A 132 9.38 -7.69 11.67
CA ASP A 132 10.45 -7.11 10.88
C ASP A 132 11.43 -8.23 10.51
N GLY A 133 11.41 -8.63 9.25
CA GLY A 133 12.26 -9.70 8.73
C GLY A 133 13.76 -9.44 8.86
N GLU A 134 14.19 -8.18 8.88
CA GLU A 134 15.59 -7.82 9.12
C GLU A 134 15.95 -8.06 10.59
N LYS A 135 15.13 -7.55 11.51
CA LYS A 135 15.38 -7.69 12.95
C LYS A 135 15.28 -9.14 13.43
N SER A 136 14.37 -9.90 12.84
CA SER A 136 14.14 -11.31 13.16
C SER A 136 15.14 -12.26 12.48
N ASN A 137 15.98 -11.75 11.56
CA ASN A 137 16.88 -12.54 10.73
C ASN A 137 16.16 -13.66 9.99
N ASP A 138 14.98 -13.36 9.45
CA ASP A 138 14.12 -14.32 8.76
C ASP A 138 13.87 -13.86 7.31
N PRO A 139 14.58 -14.45 6.32
CA PRO A 139 14.47 -14.03 4.93
C PRO A 139 13.07 -14.22 4.34
N LEU A 140 12.20 -15.04 4.93
CA LEU A 140 10.83 -15.19 4.41
C LEU A 140 9.93 -14.02 4.78
N LEU A 141 10.26 -13.30 5.86
CA LEU A 141 9.46 -12.16 6.32
C LEU A 141 9.74 -10.88 5.53
N ILE A 142 10.85 -10.84 4.79
CA ILE A 142 11.18 -9.74 3.86
C ILE A 142 10.70 -9.99 2.42
N VAL A 143 10.07 -11.12 2.13
CA VAL A 143 9.67 -11.51 0.76
C VAL A 143 8.20 -11.18 0.52
N PRO A 144 7.90 -10.17 -0.31
CA PRO A 144 6.53 -9.87 -0.70
C PRO A 144 5.92 -10.99 -1.53
N VAL A 145 4.59 -11.05 -1.46
CA VAL A 145 3.77 -11.92 -2.29
C VAL A 145 2.72 -11.10 -3.00
N THR A 146 2.47 -11.39 -4.27
CA THR A 146 1.42 -10.72 -5.05
C THR A 146 0.38 -11.74 -5.47
N ASN A 147 -0.89 -11.47 -5.18
CA ASN A 147 -2.00 -12.23 -5.76
C ASN A 147 -2.19 -11.79 -7.21
N LEU A 148 -1.99 -12.69 -8.17
CA LEU A 148 -2.08 -12.36 -9.60
C LEU A 148 -3.51 -12.01 -10.05
N GLN A 149 -4.53 -12.54 -9.37
CA GLN A 149 -5.92 -12.27 -9.68
C GLN A 149 -6.31 -10.84 -9.32
N THR A 150 -5.98 -10.43 -8.09
CA THR A 150 -6.37 -9.12 -7.54
C THR A 150 -5.34 -8.03 -7.84
N GLY A 151 -4.09 -8.42 -8.10
CA GLY A 151 -2.94 -7.54 -8.21
C GLY A 151 -2.50 -6.93 -6.88
N ILE A 152 -3.04 -7.37 -5.74
CA ILE A 152 -2.66 -6.87 -4.42
C ILE A 152 -1.33 -7.51 -4.04
N THR A 153 -0.40 -6.66 -3.57
CA THR A 153 0.88 -7.10 -3.01
C THR A 153 0.83 -6.99 -1.49
N TYR A 154 1.29 -8.04 -0.82
CA TYR A 154 1.43 -8.13 0.63
C TYR A 154 2.91 -8.08 0.98
N GLU A 155 3.26 -7.43 2.09
CA GLU A 155 4.67 -7.30 2.51
C GLU A 155 5.34 -8.64 2.75
N ASN A 156 4.57 -9.63 3.19
CA ASN A 156 4.98 -11.01 3.27
C ASN A 156 3.80 -11.98 3.13
N TYR A 157 4.10 -13.27 3.04
CA TYR A 157 3.10 -14.34 2.96
C TYR A 157 2.08 -14.29 4.10
N PHE A 158 2.49 -14.01 5.33
CA PHE A 158 1.58 -14.00 6.48
C PHE A 158 0.55 -12.88 6.41
N CYS A 159 0.93 -11.73 5.82
CA CYS A 159 -0.03 -10.66 5.54
C CYS A 159 -1.07 -11.07 4.50
N SER A 160 -0.73 -11.91 3.51
CA SER A 160 -1.75 -12.47 2.61
C SER A 160 -2.72 -13.38 3.34
N LEU A 161 -2.25 -14.21 4.28
CA LEU A 161 -3.10 -15.15 5.03
C LEU A 161 -4.22 -14.47 5.82
N CYS A 162 -3.95 -13.30 6.41
CA CYS A 162 -4.91 -12.59 7.25
C CYS A 162 -5.71 -11.51 6.52
N ASN A 163 -5.54 -11.36 5.20
CA ASN A 163 -6.26 -10.40 4.38
C ASN A 163 -7.00 -11.02 3.19
N GLU A 164 -6.54 -12.16 2.68
CA GLU A 164 -7.20 -12.88 1.60
C GLU A 164 -8.39 -13.67 2.13
N LYS A 165 -9.48 -13.71 1.35
CA LYS A 165 -10.70 -14.46 1.70
C LYS A 165 -10.78 -15.81 0.99
N GLU A 166 -10.00 -15.99 -0.07
CA GLU A 166 -9.98 -17.19 -0.90
C GLU A 166 -8.55 -17.71 -1.04
N ASP A 167 -8.40 -19.04 -1.06
CA ASP A 167 -7.14 -19.66 -1.44
C ASP A 167 -6.86 -19.37 -2.91
N SER A 168 -5.89 -18.50 -3.17
CA SER A 168 -5.39 -18.25 -4.51
C SER A 168 -4.16 -19.12 -4.75
N ASP A 169 -4.30 -20.12 -5.63
CA ASP A 169 -3.16 -20.79 -6.29
C ASP A 169 -2.31 -19.78 -7.12
N GLU A 170 -2.72 -18.51 -7.16
CA GLU A 170 -2.10 -17.42 -7.91
C GLU A 170 -1.28 -16.45 -7.04
N LEU A 171 -0.94 -16.83 -5.80
CA LEU A 171 0.08 -16.10 -5.05
C LEU A 171 1.46 -16.31 -5.68
N LEU A 172 2.07 -15.22 -6.14
CA LEU A 172 3.41 -15.22 -6.69
C LEU A 172 4.39 -14.56 -5.72
N PHE A 173 5.31 -15.35 -5.19
CA PHE A 173 6.43 -14.86 -4.39
C PHE A 173 7.43 -14.09 -5.24
N TRP A 174 7.90 -12.97 -4.70
CA TRP A 174 9.01 -12.24 -5.31
C TRP A 174 10.33 -13.00 -5.13
N HIS A 175 11.33 -12.67 -5.94
CA HIS A 175 12.59 -13.42 -5.96
C HIS A 175 13.59 -12.85 -4.95
N VAL A 176 14.13 -13.71 -4.08
CA VAL A 176 15.26 -13.34 -3.23
C VAL A 176 16.55 -13.44 -4.03
N LEU A 177 17.26 -12.32 -4.12
CA LEU A 177 18.59 -12.21 -4.70
C LEU A 177 19.63 -12.06 -3.60
N MET A 178 20.72 -12.79 -3.74
CA MET A 178 21.95 -12.53 -2.99
C MET A 178 22.96 -11.81 -3.85
N SER A 179 23.65 -10.85 -3.26
CA SER A 179 24.82 -10.22 -3.85
C SER A 179 25.99 -10.23 -2.88
N SER A 180 27.20 -10.40 -3.42
CA SER A 180 28.45 -10.24 -2.67
C SER A 180 29.51 -9.58 -3.55
N GLU A 181 30.39 -8.83 -2.91
CA GLU A 181 31.63 -8.33 -3.53
C GLU A 181 32.78 -9.34 -3.38
N SER A 182 32.62 -10.39 -2.57
CA SER A 182 33.66 -11.39 -2.34
C SER A 182 33.87 -12.28 -3.56
N GLU A 183 35.12 -12.49 -3.96
CA GLU A 183 35.46 -13.46 -5.02
C GLU A 183 35.03 -14.89 -4.66
N ALA A 184 35.06 -15.23 -3.36
CA ALA A 184 34.62 -16.52 -2.85
C ALA A 184 33.15 -16.81 -3.21
N PHE A 185 32.31 -15.78 -3.34
CA PHE A 185 30.90 -15.93 -3.73
C PHE A 185 30.73 -16.61 -5.08
N SER A 186 31.62 -16.34 -6.05
CA SER A 186 31.55 -16.96 -7.38
C SER A 186 32.03 -18.41 -7.39
N ALA A 187 32.74 -18.83 -6.34
CA ALA A 187 33.33 -20.17 -6.25
C ALA A 187 32.48 -21.16 -5.43
N ILE A 188 31.40 -20.70 -4.79
CA ILE A 188 30.49 -21.54 -4.00
C ILE A 188 29.54 -22.28 -4.95
N LEU A 189 29.60 -23.61 -4.91
CA LEU A 189 28.79 -24.47 -5.80
C LEU A 189 27.50 -24.96 -5.13
N SER A 190 27.52 -25.14 -3.81
CA SER A 190 26.39 -25.62 -3.01
C SER A 190 26.17 -24.68 -1.82
N PRO A 191 25.47 -23.56 -2.04
CA PRO A 191 25.38 -22.49 -1.07
C PRO A 191 24.46 -22.85 0.10
N VAL A 192 24.98 -22.68 1.32
CA VAL A 192 24.19 -22.66 2.54
C VAL A 192 24.24 -21.29 3.16
N ILE A 193 23.07 -20.75 3.46
CA ILE A 193 22.92 -19.41 4.00
C ILE A 193 22.71 -19.50 5.50
N SER A 194 23.32 -18.58 6.24
CA SER A 194 23.08 -18.40 7.66
C SER A 194 23.34 -16.95 8.06
N TYR A 195 22.68 -16.49 9.13
CA TYR A 195 22.97 -15.17 9.68
C TYR A 195 24.11 -15.26 10.69
N SER A 196 25.18 -14.49 10.46
CA SER A 196 26.31 -14.39 11.39
C SER A 196 26.04 -13.27 12.39
N GLN A 197 25.81 -13.63 13.65
CA GLN A 197 25.68 -12.65 14.73
C GLN A 197 26.96 -11.85 14.96
N THR A 198 28.13 -12.44 14.68
CA THR A 198 29.42 -11.74 14.83
C THR A 198 29.59 -10.66 13.78
N LEU A 199 29.22 -10.94 12.54
CA LEU A 199 29.36 -10.00 11.42
C LEU A 199 28.13 -9.10 11.25
N GLN A 200 27.03 -9.39 11.96
CA GLN A 200 25.72 -8.76 11.76
C GLN A 200 25.33 -8.76 10.28
N SER A 201 25.55 -9.90 9.62
CA SER A 201 25.40 -10.04 8.18
C SER A 201 25.05 -11.47 7.80
N TRP A 202 24.34 -11.62 6.69
CA TRP A 202 24.13 -12.92 6.06
C TRP A 202 25.46 -13.42 5.50
N ILE A 203 25.74 -14.70 5.72
CA ILE A 203 26.89 -15.38 5.14
C ILE A 203 26.42 -16.56 4.32
N ILE A 204 27.15 -16.82 3.26
CA ILE A 204 27.03 -18.02 2.44
C ILE A 204 28.25 -18.90 2.71
N THR A 205 28.05 -20.21 2.85
CA THR A 205 29.10 -21.22 3.02
C THR A 205 28.93 -22.32 1.97
N ASP A 206 30.02 -22.98 1.56
CA ASP A 206 29.90 -24.20 0.75
C ASP A 206 29.66 -25.40 1.67
N ASP A 207 28.63 -26.20 1.41
CA ASP A 207 28.32 -27.42 2.16
C ASP A 207 29.50 -28.42 2.21
N ASN A 208 30.43 -28.34 1.25
CA ASN A 208 31.53 -29.28 1.10
C ASN A 208 32.87 -28.79 1.69
N GLU A 209 33.02 -27.51 2.06
CA GLU A 209 34.27 -26.95 2.60
C GLU A 209 33.97 -25.92 3.71
N ASN A 210 34.39 -26.22 4.95
CA ASN A 210 34.21 -25.33 6.12
C ASN A 210 34.95 -23.99 6.03
N ASP A 211 35.81 -23.77 5.03
CA ASP A 211 36.71 -22.61 4.97
C ASP A 211 36.29 -21.53 3.96
N ARG A 212 35.30 -21.79 3.10
CA ARG A 212 34.79 -20.78 2.16
C ARG A 212 33.51 -20.18 2.68
N PHE A 213 33.60 -18.93 3.13
CA PHE A 213 32.43 -18.11 3.39
C PHE A 213 32.55 -16.75 2.70
N ALA A 214 31.40 -16.18 2.37
CA ALA A 214 31.31 -14.81 1.88
C ALA A 214 30.17 -14.08 2.59
N PRO A 215 30.38 -12.83 3.06
CA PRO A 215 29.28 -11.98 3.46
C PRO A 215 28.42 -11.66 2.23
N VAL A 216 27.10 -11.68 2.40
CA VAL A 216 26.13 -11.42 1.34
C VAL A 216 25.12 -10.39 1.81
N SER A 217 24.68 -9.56 0.87
CA SER A 217 23.50 -8.72 1.03
C SER A 217 22.32 -9.40 0.37
N LEU A 218 21.18 -9.40 1.05
CA LEU A 218 19.92 -9.84 0.49
C LEU A 218 19.23 -8.64 -0.17
N SER A 219 18.55 -8.90 -1.28
CA SER A 219 17.59 -7.97 -1.89
C SER A 219 16.45 -8.77 -2.49
N VAL A 220 15.32 -8.11 -2.72
CA VAL A 220 14.20 -8.74 -3.41
C VAL A 220 14.06 -8.13 -4.80
N GLU A 221 13.78 -8.98 -5.78
CA GLU A 221 13.46 -8.60 -7.14
C GLU A 221 12.00 -8.90 -7.47
N VAL A 222 11.36 -7.90 -8.07
CA VAL A 222 10.03 -8.01 -8.69
C VAL A 222 10.11 -8.96 -9.90
N PRO A 223 9.36 -10.08 -9.91
CA PRO A 223 9.19 -10.91 -11.09
C PRO A 223 8.76 -10.09 -12.30
N GLU A 224 9.36 -10.35 -13.47
CA GLU A 224 9.10 -9.56 -14.68
C GLU A 224 7.62 -9.53 -15.08
N THR A 225 6.93 -10.66 -14.89
CA THR A 225 5.48 -10.82 -15.11
C THR A 225 4.62 -9.91 -14.24
N LEU A 226 5.13 -9.45 -13.10
CA LEU A 226 4.44 -8.56 -12.17
C LEU A 226 4.70 -7.09 -12.44
N ARG A 227 5.80 -6.70 -13.09
CA ARG A 227 6.21 -5.28 -13.21
C ARG A 227 5.11 -4.37 -13.78
N ALA A 228 4.31 -4.90 -14.70
CA ALA A 228 3.21 -4.16 -15.30
C ALA A 228 1.97 -4.03 -14.39
N GLN A 229 1.80 -4.97 -13.45
CA GLN A 229 0.66 -5.08 -12.56
C GLN A 229 0.87 -4.37 -11.21
N LEU A 230 2.14 -4.22 -10.81
CA LEU A 230 2.48 -3.56 -9.55
C LEU A 230 2.09 -2.09 -9.53
N ARG A 231 1.73 -1.64 -8.33
CA ARG A 231 1.41 -0.25 -8.04
C ARG A 231 2.59 0.44 -7.39
N TRP A 232 3.40 1.08 -8.21
CA TRP A 232 4.50 1.93 -7.77
C TRP A 232 3.97 3.17 -7.05
N CYS A 233 4.68 3.61 -6.02
CA CYS A 233 4.30 4.73 -5.18
C CYS A 233 5.49 5.62 -4.84
N ARG A 234 5.21 6.83 -4.34
CA ARG A 234 6.24 7.76 -3.85
C ARG A 234 6.22 7.78 -2.33
N PRO A 235 7.35 7.51 -1.65
CA PRO A 235 7.40 7.57 -0.20
C PRO A 235 7.32 9.02 0.29
N GLY A 236 6.80 9.21 1.50
CA GLY A 236 6.85 10.51 2.18
C GLY A 236 5.91 11.59 1.63
N VAL A 237 4.98 11.24 0.73
CA VAL A 237 3.94 12.16 0.28
C VAL A 237 3.02 12.51 1.44
N ILE A 238 2.90 13.80 1.73
CA ILE A 238 2.04 14.32 2.80
C ILE A 238 0.59 14.33 2.30
N SER A 239 -0.24 13.45 2.88
CA SER A 239 -1.64 13.20 2.49
C SER A 239 -2.66 13.57 3.57
N ASP A 240 -2.19 14.04 4.73
CA ASP A 240 -3.03 14.51 5.83
C ASP A 240 -2.74 15.96 6.17
N CYS A 241 -3.74 16.63 6.74
CA CYS A 241 -3.63 18.01 7.19
C CYS A 241 -2.95 18.14 8.55
N SER A 242 -2.38 19.32 8.81
CA SER A 242 -1.91 19.67 10.15
C SER A 242 -3.04 19.52 11.18
N PRO A 243 -2.77 18.96 12.38
CA PRO A 243 -3.78 18.85 13.43
C PRO A 243 -4.30 20.22 13.92
N LEU A 244 -3.57 21.30 13.62
CA LEU A 244 -3.95 22.68 13.95
C LEU A 244 -4.82 23.34 12.87
N TRP A 245 -5.05 22.68 11.74
CA TRP A 245 -5.90 23.19 10.67
C TRP A 245 -7.37 23.03 11.05
N ASN A 246 -8.16 24.09 10.91
CA ASN A 246 -9.55 24.12 11.39
C ASN A 246 -10.60 24.13 10.28
N ASP A 247 -10.22 24.37 9.02
CA ASP A 247 -11.17 24.33 7.91
C ASP A 247 -11.36 22.89 7.39
N ASP A 248 -12.46 22.28 7.82
CA ASP A 248 -12.83 20.92 7.46
C ASP A 248 -13.12 20.76 5.96
N ALA A 249 -13.57 21.81 5.26
CA ALA A 249 -13.77 21.74 3.82
C ALA A 249 -12.45 21.48 3.08
N THR A 250 -11.37 22.18 3.47
CA THR A 250 -10.04 21.91 2.92
C THR A 250 -9.52 20.52 3.32
N LYS A 251 -9.81 20.02 4.52
CA LYS A 251 -9.43 18.66 4.93
C LYS A 251 -10.09 17.59 4.06
N GLU A 252 -11.39 17.73 3.80
CA GLU A 252 -12.12 16.81 2.92
C GLU A 252 -11.53 16.84 1.50
N LYS A 253 -11.23 18.04 0.97
CA LYS A 253 -10.58 18.17 -0.35
C LYS A 253 -9.17 17.57 -0.39
N CYS A 254 -8.38 17.69 0.69
CA CYS A 254 -7.07 17.04 0.80
C CYS A 254 -7.20 15.51 0.68
N LYS A 255 -8.25 14.92 1.24
CA LYS A 255 -8.47 13.47 1.15
C LYS A 255 -9.10 13.03 -0.16
N ALA A 256 -9.80 13.91 -0.86
CA ALA A 256 -10.70 13.55 -1.95
C ALA A 256 -10.03 13.02 -3.24
N TYR A 257 -8.78 13.42 -3.55
CA TYR A 257 -8.12 13.04 -4.81
C TYR A 257 -6.60 13.16 -4.70
N THR A 258 -5.89 12.68 -5.71
CA THR A 258 -4.44 12.77 -5.83
C THR A 258 -4.06 13.61 -7.05
N ALA A 259 -3.13 14.54 -6.84
CA ALA A 259 -2.51 15.41 -7.84
C ALA A 259 -1.20 15.94 -7.22
N ILE A 260 -0.20 15.06 -7.13
CA ILE A 260 1.05 15.32 -6.40
C ILE A 260 1.66 16.66 -6.80
N ILE A 261 1.91 17.50 -5.79
CA ILE A 261 2.55 18.80 -5.95
C ILE A 261 3.81 18.87 -5.09
N LEU A 262 4.84 19.50 -5.63
CA LEU A 262 6.11 19.73 -4.96
C LEU A 262 6.09 21.12 -4.33
N VAL A 263 6.52 21.23 -3.08
CA VAL A 263 6.70 22.53 -2.40
C VAL A 263 8.15 22.64 -1.98
N TYR A 264 8.81 23.71 -2.40
CA TYR A 264 10.17 24.00 -1.96
C TYR A 264 10.14 24.83 -0.68
N ASN A 265 10.62 24.27 0.43
CA ASN A 265 10.65 24.96 1.71
C ASN A 265 12.01 24.77 2.39
N ASN A 266 12.68 25.88 2.72
CA ASN A 266 13.94 25.90 3.48
C ASN A 266 15.03 24.94 2.96
N GLY A 267 15.20 24.84 1.63
CA GLY A 267 16.22 23.96 1.03
C GLY A 267 15.79 22.50 0.86
N THR A 268 14.55 22.17 1.21
CA THR A 268 13.99 20.82 1.07
C THR A 268 12.77 20.80 0.17
N ASN A 269 12.68 19.76 -0.65
CA ASN A 269 11.51 19.48 -1.47
C ASN A 269 10.55 18.58 -0.69
N MET A 270 9.33 19.07 -0.45
CA MET A 270 8.25 18.29 0.17
C MET A 270 7.20 17.97 -0.88
N GLU A 271 6.73 16.72 -0.92
CA GLU A 271 5.63 16.31 -1.79
C GLU A 271 4.32 16.26 -1.01
N TYR A 272 3.27 16.85 -1.56
CA TYR A 272 1.93 16.79 -1.01
C TYR A 272 1.00 16.05 -1.98
N LYS A 273 0.06 15.26 -1.44
CA LYS A 273 -0.90 14.47 -2.23
C LYS A 273 -1.65 15.32 -3.24
N ASN A 274 -2.01 16.54 -2.86
CA ASN A 274 -2.60 17.56 -3.71
C ASN A 274 -2.39 18.96 -3.10
N VAL A 275 -2.83 19.99 -3.83
CA VAL A 275 -2.75 21.39 -3.39
C VAL A 275 -3.48 21.65 -2.07
N HIS A 276 -4.61 20.99 -1.81
CA HIS A 276 -5.35 21.20 -0.57
C HIS A 276 -4.60 20.63 0.64
N CYS A 277 -3.88 19.53 0.48
CA CYS A 277 -2.97 19.03 1.50
C CYS A 277 -1.81 20.00 1.77
N ALA A 278 -1.29 20.67 0.74
CA ALA A 278 -0.28 21.72 0.93
C ALA A 278 -0.86 22.93 1.68
N ILE A 279 -2.04 23.41 1.28
CA ILE A 279 -2.74 24.53 1.94
C ILE A 279 -2.99 24.22 3.42
N CYS A 280 -3.55 23.05 3.75
CA CYS A 280 -3.85 22.70 5.14
C CYS A 280 -2.61 22.32 5.98
N ASN A 281 -1.43 22.39 5.38
CA ASN A 281 -0.13 22.34 6.05
C ASN A 281 0.61 23.68 5.94
N TYR A 282 -0.14 24.78 5.80
CA TYR A 282 0.34 26.16 5.82
C TYR A 282 1.35 26.49 4.72
N GLN A 283 1.34 25.77 3.60
CA GLN A 283 2.14 26.12 2.43
C GLN A 283 1.42 27.15 1.55
N THR A 284 2.18 27.96 0.83
CA THR A 284 1.67 28.99 -0.08
C THR A 284 1.78 28.54 -1.54
N PHE A 285 0.98 29.15 -2.42
CA PHE A 285 0.99 28.82 -3.86
C PHE A 285 2.29 29.18 -4.57
N GLU A 286 3.03 30.19 -4.08
CA GLU A 286 4.26 30.68 -4.72
C GLU A 286 5.38 29.64 -4.72
N ASP A 287 5.36 28.74 -3.74
CA ASP A 287 6.36 27.70 -3.55
C ASP A 287 6.01 26.38 -4.27
N MET A 288 4.84 26.33 -4.92
CA MET A 288 4.29 25.11 -5.51
C MET A 288 4.77 24.90 -6.94
N GLN A 289 5.25 23.69 -7.21
CA GLN A 289 5.67 23.25 -8.53
C GLN A 289 5.08 21.90 -8.87
N CYS A 290 4.83 21.66 -10.14
CA CYS A 290 4.44 20.34 -10.59
C CYS A 290 5.59 19.37 -10.39
N SER A 291 5.32 18.28 -9.65
CA SER A 291 6.34 17.27 -9.45
C SER A 291 6.60 16.58 -10.78
N THR A 292 7.76 16.86 -11.37
CA THR A 292 8.28 16.16 -12.54
C THR A 292 9.34 15.21 -12.03
N ASN A 293 9.24 13.94 -12.44
CA ASN A 293 10.05 12.92 -11.80
C ASN A 293 11.50 13.03 -12.27
N THR A 294 12.40 13.52 -11.42
CA THR A 294 13.85 13.58 -11.65
C THR A 294 14.59 12.45 -10.94
N PHE A 295 13.97 11.28 -10.75
CA PHE A 295 14.73 10.09 -10.37
C PHE A 295 15.57 9.63 -11.57
N GLU A 296 16.64 10.37 -11.86
CA GLU A 296 17.77 9.86 -12.61
C GLU A 296 18.31 8.68 -11.81
N ARG A 297 17.88 7.48 -12.20
CA ARG A 297 18.47 6.24 -11.70
C ARG A 297 19.91 6.23 -12.19
N SER A 298 20.83 6.66 -11.34
CA SER A 298 22.25 6.48 -11.61
C SER A 298 22.48 4.99 -11.88
N PRO A 299 23.12 4.61 -13.00
CA PRO A 299 23.35 3.21 -13.32
C PRO A 299 24.28 2.60 -12.27
N MET A 300 23.67 1.99 -11.26
CA MET A 300 24.37 1.31 -10.20
C MET A 300 24.99 0.04 -10.81
N LYS A 301 26.31 -0.15 -10.63
CA LYS A 301 26.98 -1.39 -11.03
C LYS A 301 26.23 -2.56 -10.41
N LEU A 302 25.70 -3.44 -11.26
CA LEU A 302 24.98 -4.63 -10.81
C LEU A 302 25.99 -5.59 -10.18
N PRO A 303 25.88 -5.90 -8.88
CA PRO A 303 26.67 -6.99 -8.30
C PRO A 303 26.27 -8.32 -8.93
N LYS A 304 27.10 -9.36 -8.76
CA LYS A 304 26.74 -10.72 -9.19
C LYS A 304 25.58 -11.21 -8.32
N PHE A 305 24.54 -11.75 -8.96
CA PHE A 305 23.35 -12.23 -8.26
C PHE A 305 23.21 -13.74 -8.31
N LEU A 306 22.77 -14.33 -7.21
CA LEU A 306 22.27 -15.71 -7.17
C LEU A 306 20.80 -15.69 -6.75
N ARG A 307 19.94 -16.35 -7.53
CA ARG A 307 18.54 -16.61 -7.15
C ARG A 307 18.52 -17.85 -6.27
N ILE A 308 18.13 -17.66 -5.02
CA ILE A 308 18.31 -18.69 -3.99
C ILE A 308 17.10 -19.62 -3.92
N PHE A 309 15.92 -19.07 -4.16
CA PHE A 309 14.70 -19.74 -3.75
C PHE A 309 13.52 -19.38 -4.65
N ASP A 310 12.78 -20.43 -5.02
CA ASP A 310 11.48 -20.33 -5.63
C ASP A 310 10.49 -21.07 -4.73
N LEU A 311 9.77 -20.33 -3.91
CA LEU A 311 8.74 -20.86 -3.00
C LEU A 311 7.62 -21.59 -3.75
N ASN A 312 7.50 -21.38 -5.07
CA ASN A 312 6.55 -22.09 -5.90
C ASN A 312 7.02 -23.53 -6.25
N SER A 313 8.27 -23.88 -5.93
CA SER A 313 8.90 -25.18 -6.21
C SER A 313 9.21 -25.94 -4.92
N VAL A 314 8.19 -26.37 -4.20
CA VAL A 314 8.25 -26.97 -2.83
C VAL A 314 8.87 -28.40 -2.78
N ASN A 315 9.62 -28.89 -3.78
CA ASN A 315 9.97 -30.32 -3.87
C ASN A 315 11.45 -30.72 -3.85
N THR A 316 12.41 -29.85 -3.48
CA THR A 316 13.82 -30.12 -3.79
C THR A 316 14.81 -30.25 -2.61
N GLY A 317 14.45 -30.82 -1.43
CA GLY A 317 15.49 -31.04 -0.40
C GLY A 317 15.22 -31.90 0.83
N ARG A 318 15.73 -33.14 0.80
CA ARG A 318 16.30 -34.05 1.85
C ARG A 318 15.80 -34.15 3.30
N LYS A 319 15.11 -33.17 3.91
CA LYS A 319 14.59 -33.29 5.30
C LYS A 319 13.06 -33.33 5.32
N GLN A 320 12.51 -34.42 5.85
CA GLN A 320 11.06 -34.53 6.06
C GLN A 320 10.66 -33.71 7.28
N CYS A 321 9.84 -32.68 7.06
CA CYS A 321 9.11 -32.01 8.12
C CYS A 321 7.83 -32.77 8.44
N GLU A 322 7.39 -32.69 9.70
CA GLU A 322 6.05 -33.18 10.06
C GLU A 322 5.00 -32.35 9.33
N LYS A 323 4.09 -33.02 8.62
CA LYS A 323 2.98 -32.35 7.93
C LYS A 323 2.13 -31.59 8.96
N PRO A 324 1.67 -30.36 8.65
CA PRO A 324 1.68 -29.68 7.35
C PRO A 324 2.88 -28.74 7.13
N SER A 325 4.03 -29.03 7.74
CA SER A 325 5.19 -28.16 7.64
C SER A 325 6.04 -28.44 6.40
N VAL A 326 6.64 -27.38 5.85
CA VAL A 326 7.62 -27.41 4.74
C VAL A 326 9.00 -27.02 5.29
N TYR A 327 10.05 -27.70 4.83
CA TYR A 327 11.41 -27.36 5.23
C TYR A 327 11.83 -26.05 4.55
N ASP A 328 12.15 -25.04 5.35
CA ASP A 328 12.78 -23.82 4.87
C ASP A 328 14.30 -23.99 4.93
N PRO A 329 14.98 -24.11 3.76
CA PRO A 329 16.42 -24.28 3.71
C PRO A 329 17.17 -23.02 4.19
N LEU A 330 16.56 -21.84 4.16
CA LEU A 330 17.19 -20.57 4.57
C LEU A 330 17.30 -20.48 6.10
N ALA A 331 16.21 -20.76 6.81
CA ALA A 331 16.19 -20.74 8.27
C ALA A 331 16.51 -22.10 8.90
N LYS A 332 16.80 -23.13 8.08
CA LYS A 332 17.05 -24.52 8.47
C LYS A 332 15.99 -25.10 9.43
N LYS A 333 14.74 -24.62 9.36
CA LYS A 333 13.63 -25.01 10.25
C LYS A 333 12.40 -25.45 9.44
N CYS A 334 11.57 -26.29 10.04
CA CYS A 334 10.27 -26.64 9.49
C CYS A 334 9.28 -25.50 9.77
N ARG A 335 8.59 -25.03 8.73
CA ARG A 335 7.57 -23.99 8.85
C ARG A 335 6.21 -24.57 8.55
N VAL A 336 5.26 -24.32 9.43
CA VAL A 336 3.85 -24.67 9.21
C VAL A 336 3.35 -23.80 8.06
N VAL A 337 3.00 -24.44 6.94
CA VAL A 337 2.35 -23.75 5.82
C VAL A 337 0.86 -24.01 5.94
N LYS A 338 0.10 -22.96 6.22
CA LYS A 338 -1.36 -22.99 6.31
C LYS A 338 -1.96 -22.55 4.98
N CYS A 339 -3.05 -23.18 4.57
CA CYS A 339 -3.92 -22.65 3.53
C CYS A 339 -4.73 -21.49 4.12
N ILE A 340 -5.06 -20.52 3.26
CA ILE A 340 -5.88 -19.35 3.61
C ILE A 340 -7.24 -19.82 4.11
N ARG A 341 -7.83 -20.86 3.49
CA ARG A 341 -9.10 -21.42 3.96
C ARG A 341 -8.91 -22.58 4.91
N SER A 342 -9.75 -22.61 5.94
CA SER A 342 -9.77 -23.67 6.96
C SER A 342 -10.26 -25.03 6.43
N ASP A 343 -10.99 -25.06 5.30
CA ASP A 343 -11.42 -26.30 4.63
C ASP A 343 -10.41 -26.83 3.61
N TYR A 344 -9.20 -26.25 3.54
CA TYR A 344 -8.14 -26.64 2.62
C TYR A 344 -6.92 -27.14 3.40
N VAL A 345 -6.21 -28.12 2.82
CA VAL A 345 -4.98 -28.68 3.37
C VAL A 345 -3.89 -28.67 2.33
N LEU A 346 -2.65 -28.37 2.76
CA LEU A 346 -1.50 -28.43 1.88
C LEU A 346 -1.22 -29.88 1.48
N ARG A 347 -1.35 -30.21 0.19
CA ARG A 347 -0.94 -31.48 -0.42
C ARG A 347 -0.03 -31.21 -1.60
N ASN A 348 1.18 -31.77 -1.56
CA ASN A 348 2.19 -31.63 -2.63
C ASN A 348 2.49 -30.18 -3.00
N GLY A 349 2.58 -29.29 -1.99
CA GLY A 349 2.86 -27.87 -2.20
C GLY A 349 1.67 -27.04 -2.69
N LYS A 350 0.46 -27.61 -2.77
CA LYS A 350 -0.77 -26.89 -3.14
C LYS A 350 -1.85 -27.01 -2.09
N CYS A 351 -2.63 -25.94 -1.92
CA CYS A 351 -3.79 -25.95 -1.06
C CYS A 351 -4.96 -26.63 -1.77
N VAL A 352 -5.35 -27.81 -1.29
CA VAL A 352 -6.47 -28.56 -1.88
C VAL A 352 -7.59 -28.69 -0.87
N LYS A 353 -8.82 -28.54 -1.37
CA LYS A 353 -10.02 -28.70 -0.55
C LYS A 353 -10.06 -30.09 0.07
N VAL A 354 -10.35 -30.16 1.36
CA VAL A 354 -10.65 -31.41 2.04
C VAL A 354 -12.01 -31.87 1.52
N ASN A 355 -12.03 -32.89 0.65
CA ASN A 355 -13.27 -33.56 0.31
C ASN A 355 -13.86 -34.13 1.60
N ALA A 356 -15.07 -33.69 1.94
CA ALA A 356 -15.84 -34.20 3.07
C ALA A 356 -16.23 -35.67 2.86
#